data_AF-A0A7L4WCW6-F1
#
_entry.id   AF-A0A7L4WCW6-F1
#
_cell.length_a   1.000
_cell.length_b   1.000
_cell.length_c   1.000
_cell.angle_alpha   90.00
_cell.angle_beta   90.00
_cell.angle_gamma   90.00
#
_symmetry.space_group_name_H-M   'P 1'
#
loop_
_entity.id
_entity.type
_entity.pdbx_description
1 polymer ?
#
loop_
_entity_poly.entity_id
_entity_poly.type
_entity_poly.pdbx_seq_one_letter_code
_entity_poly.pdbx_strand_id
1 'polypeptide(L)'
;MSKELVGKFLPLGSMLKLKGTEDDNLLYFVVARAIKENEAAEIVPRYKVAPHPYGDIPTKAVFSIESTQINEVLFEAYEDEQDKTFLDDLIYQIRHAPKQAVKQEQETEIGKVDKLSEANERELLIQDPFYKFRKR
;
A
#
# COMPACT_ATOMS: atom_id res chain seq x y z
N MET A 1 -3.54 15.15 -23.63
CA MET A 1 -4.41 15.40 -22.46
C MET A 1 -3.51 15.62 -21.28
N SER A 2 -3.53 16.82 -20.68
CA SER A 2 -2.84 17.12 -19.42
C SER A 2 -3.53 16.34 -18.29
N LYS A 3 -2.78 15.56 -17.52
CA LYS A 3 -3.34 14.84 -16.37
C LYS A 3 -3.62 15.85 -15.25
N GLU A 4 -4.87 15.99 -14.86
CA GLU A 4 -5.29 16.92 -13.79
C GLU A 4 -5.46 16.19 -12.46
N LEU A 5 -5.16 16.89 -11.36
CA LEU A 5 -5.36 16.38 -10.01
C LEU A 5 -6.83 16.54 -9.62
N VAL A 6 -7.45 15.44 -9.19
CA VAL A 6 -8.82 15.45 -8.68
C VAL A 6 -8.78 15.58 -7.16
N GLY A 7 -9.14 16.76 -6.67
CA GLY A 7 -9.19 17.07 -5.24
C GLY A 7 -7.88 17.62 -4.66
N LYS A 8 -7.80 17.65 -3.32
CA LYS A 8 -6.63 18.10 -2.55
C LYS A 8 -5.98 16.90 -1.84
N PHE A 9 -4.66 16.89 -1.71
CA PHE A 9 -3.97 15.98 -0.80
C PHE A 9 -4.22 16.39 0.65
N LEU A 10 -4.51 15.41 1.48
CA LEU A 10 -4.57 15.59 2.93
C LEU A 10 -3.15 15.56 3.52
N PRO A 11 -2.79 16.50 4.41
CA PRO A 11 -1.51 16.47 5.13
C PRO A 11 -1.33 15.20 5.95
N LEU A 12 -0.08 14.79 6.15
CA LEU A 12 0.25 13.65 7.01
C LEU A 12 -0.18 13.94 8.46
N GLY A 13 -0.75 12.94 9.12
CA GLY A 13 -1.32 13.08 10.47
C GLY A 13 -2.76 13.59 10.48
N SER A 14 -3.38 13.88 9.33
CA SER A 14 -4.80 14.25 9.28
C SER A 14 -5.67 13.10 9.79
N MET A 15 -6.73 13.44 10.53
CA MET A 15 -7.62 12.47 11.16
C MET A 15 -8.93 12.35 10.38
N LEU A 16 -9.32 11.12 10.10
CA LEU A 16 -10.40 10.77 9.18
C LEU A 16 -11.39 9.78 9.80
N LYS A 17 -12.64 9.87 9.35
CA LYS A 17 -13.61 8.77 9.40
C LYS A 17 -13.77 8.18 8.01
N LEU A 18 -13.83 6.86 7.93
CA LEU A 18 -14.00 6.13 6.68
C LEU A 18 -15.44 5.67 6.50
N LYS A 19 -15.84 5.44 5.25
CA LYS A 19 -17.16 4.86 4.92
C LYS A 19 -17.13 3.35 5.12
N GLY A 20 -18.21 2.79 5.64
CA GLY A 20 -18.43 1.34 5.70
C GLY A 20 -17.51 0.61 6.68
N THR A 21 -17.03 1.29 7.72
CA THR A 21 -16.32 0.64 8.83
C THR A 21 -17.32 0.04 9.80
N GLU A 22 -17.01 -1.15 10.35
CA GLU A 22 -17.87 -1.82 11.33
C GLU A 22 -18.02 -1.05 12.65
N ASP A 23 -17.07 -0.16 12.95
CA ASP A 23 -17.03 0.68 14.13
C ASP A 23 -17.01 2.17 13.73
N ASP A 24 -18.17 2.83 13.86
CA ASP A 24 -18.36 4.26 13.52
C ASP A 24 -17.54 5.21 14.40
N ASN A 25 -17.02 4.72 15.53
CA ASN A 25 -16.17 5.50 16.43
C ASN A 25 -14.68 5.36 16.12
N LEU A 26 -14.30 4.44 15.21
CA LEU A 26 -12.90 4.21 14.89
C LEU A 26 -12.38 5.32 13.96
N LEU A 27 -11.33 6.01 14.42
CA LEU A 27 -10.69 7.10 13.70
C LEU A 27 -9.41 6.61 13.05
N TYR A 28 -9.01 7.27 11.98
CA TYR A 28 -7.83 6.90 11.20
C TYR A 28 -6.92 8.09 10.96
N PHE A 29 -5.61 7.88 11.05
CA PHE A 29 -4.62 8.89 10.68
C PHE A 29 -4.02 8.60 9.32
N VAL A 30 -3.83 9.65 8.52
CA VAL A 30 -3.01 9.56 7.30
C VAL A 30 -1.55 9.38 7.70
N VAL A 31 -0.96 8.24 7.36
CA VAL A 31 0.47 7.94 7.63
C VAL A 31 1.34 7.98 6.39
N ALA A 32 0.76 7.83 5.21
CA ALA A 32 1.46 8.05 3.94
C ALA A 32 0.50 8.52 2.85
N ARG A 33 1.06 9.17 1.82
CA ARG A 33 0.35 9.56 0.61
C ARG A 33 0.91 8.81 -0.58
N ALA A 34 0.02 8.47 -1.49
CA ALA A 34 0.34 7.88 -2.77
C ALA A 34 -0.57 8.49 -3.83
N ILE A 35 -0.23 8.26 -5.09
CA ILE A 35 -0.99 8.77 -6.22
C ILE A 35 -1.29 7.61 -7.15
N LYS A 36 -2.48 7.63 -7.76
CA LYS A 36 -2.89 6.68 -8.79
C LYS A 36 -3.47 7.44 -9.98
N GLU A 37 -3.18 6.97 -11.18
CA GLU A 37 -3.88 7.41 -12.38
C GLU A 37 -5.15 6.56 -12.55
N ASN A 38 -6.30 7.21 -12.73
CA ASN A 38 -7.56 6.51 -13.00
C ASN A 38 -7.74 6.22 -14.50
N GLU A 39 -8.81 5.51 -14.86
CA GLU A 39 -9.12 5.17 -16.26
C GLU A 39 -9.38 6.39 -17.14
N ALA A 40 -9.75 7.53 -16.53
CA ALA A 40 -9.95 8.81 -17.21
C ALA A 40 -8.63 9.62 -17.37
N ALA A 41 -7.48 9.04 -17.04
CA ALA A 41 -6.17 9.69 -17.04
C ALA A 41 -6.06 10.88 -16.07
N GLU A 42 -6.85 10.86 -15.00
CA GLU A 42 -6.81 11.81 -13.90
C GLU A 42 -5.92 11.30 -12.77
N ILE A 43 -5.32 12.24 -12.05
CA ILE A 43 -4.46 11.98 -10.90
C ILE A 43 -5.35 11.96 -9.64
N VAL A 44 -5.42 10.81 -8.97
CA VAL A 44 -6.26 10.60 -7.79
C VAL A 44 -5.41 10.37 -6.54
N PRO A 45 -5.65 11.11 -5.44
CA PRO A 45 -5.00 10.87 -4.16
C PRO A 45 -5.35 9.52 -3.54
N ARG A 46 -4.32 8.82 -3.06
CA ARG A 46 -4.42 7.62 -2.22
C ARG A 46 -3.67 7.84 -0.92
N TYR A 47 -4.11 7.15 0.12
CA TYR A 47 -3.53 7.28 1.45
C TYR A 47 -3.24 5.91 2.03
N LYS A 48 -2.20 5.80 2.86
CA LYS A 48 -2.15 4.77 3.88
C LYS A 48 -2.64 5.35 5.18
N VAL A 49 -3.46 4.59 5.89
CA VAL A 49 -4.06 5.01 7.14
C VAL A 49 -3.83 4.02 8.27
N ALA A 50 -3.59 4.55 9.46
CA ALA A 50 -3.43 3.78 10.69
C ALA A 50 -4.64 4.01 11.61
N PRO A 51 -5.22 2.97 12.22
CA PRO A 51 -6.33 3.13 13.16
C PRO A 51 -5.87 3.74 14.49
N HIS A 52 -6.55 4.79 14.97
CA HIS A 52 -6.36 5.34 16.30
C HIS A 52 -7.20 4.58 17.34
N PRO A 53 -6.72 4.37 18.59
CA PRO A 53 -5.38 4.69 19.12
C PRO A 53 -4.31 3.64 18.86
N TYR A 54 -4.64 2.59 18.11
CA TYR A 54 -3.84 1.37 18.06
C TYR A 54 -2.56 1.48 17.23
N GLY A 55 -2.56 2.28 16.15
CA GLY A 55 -1.45 2.35 15.20
C GLY A 55 -1.33 1.08 14.36
N ASP A 56 -0.09 0.62 14.15
CA ASP A 56 0.21 -0.62 13.44
C ASP A 56 0.51 -1.75 14.44
N ILE A 57 -0.48 -2.58 14.73
CA ILE A 57 -0.37 -3.72 15.64
C ILE A 57 -0.82 -5.00 14.94
N PRO A 58 -0.41 -6.20 15.42
CA PRO A 58 -0.73 -7.46 14.73
C PRO A 58 -2.22 -7.69 14.44
N THR A 59 -3.12 -7.14 15.25
CA THR A 59 -4.58 -7.25 15.09
C THR A 59 -5.19 -6.14 14.24
N LYS A 60 -4.47 -5.04 14.00
CA LYS A 60 -4.96 -3.83 13.31
C LYS A 60 -3.82 -3.25 12.48
N ALA A 61 -3.86 -3.54 11.19
CA ALA A 61 -2.82 -3.13 10.26
C ALA A 61 -3.07 -1.74 9.68
N VAL A 62 -2.00 -1.12 9.23
CA VAL A 62 -2.06 0.02 8.30
C VAL A 62 -2.51 -0.47 6.92
N PHE A 63 -3.52 0.16 6.34
CA PHE A 63 -4.04 -0.21 5.01
C PHE A 63 -4.18 1.00 4.09
N SER A 64 -4.33 0.73 2.80
CA SER A 64 -4.44 1.77 1.77
C SER A 64 -5.91 2.09 1.48
N ILE A 65 -6.21 3.38 1.30
CA ILE A 65 -7.53 3.89 0.92
C ILE A 65 -7.43 4.85 -0.26
N GLU A 66 -8.52 4.99 -1.00
CA GLU A 66 -8.75 6.06 -1.96
C GLU A 66 -9.49 7.23 -1.31
N SER A 67 -9.34 8.44 -1.86
CA SER A 67 -10.02 9.65 -1.35
C SER A 67 -11.55 9.50 -1.28
N THR A 68 -12.14 8.69 -2.15
CA THR A 68 -13.59 8.40 -2.20
C THR A 68 -14.11 7.62 -0.99
N GLN A 69 -13.24 6.87 -0.31
CA GLN A 69 -13.57 6.07 0.88
C GLN A 69 -13.61 6.92 2.16
N ILE A 70 -13.17 8.18 2.09
CA ILE A 70 -13.23 9.11 3.22
C ILE A 70 -14.68 9.57 3.39
N ASN A 71 -15.20 9.44 4.60
CA ASN A 71 -16.52 9.94 4.97
C ASN A 71 -16.42 11.39 5.45
N GLU A 72 -15.51 11.65 6.39
CA GLU A 72 -15.34 12.94 7.03
C GLU A 72 -13.87 13.16 7.42
N VAL A 73 -13.39 14.40 7.28
CA VAL A 73 -12.09 14.84 7.78
C VAL A 73 -12.33 15.58 9.09
N LEU A 74 -11.92 14.98 10.22
CA LEU A 74 -12.14 15.56 11.55
C LEU A 74 -11.07 16.58 11.92
N PHE A 75 -9.86 16.37 11.43
CA PHE A 75 -8.72 17.25 11.67
C PHE A 75 -7.79 17.23 10.47
N GLU A 76 -7.50 18.42 9.94
CA GLU A 76 -6.46 18.60 8.93
C GLU A 76 -5.15 18.91 9.66
N ALA A 77 -4.15 18.06 9.44
CA ALA A 77 -2.86 18.22 10.08
C ALA A 77 -2.04 19.35 9.45
N TYR A 78 -0.90 19.64 10.04
CA TYR A 78 -0.03 20.72 9.59
C TYR A 78 0.60 20.39 8.24
N GLU A 79 0.65 21.41 7.38
CA GLU A 79 1.28 21.39 6.07
C GLU A 79 2.38 22.46 6.05
N ASP A 80 3.57 22.10 5.59
CA ASP A 80 4.70 23.01 5.45
C ASP A 80 5.11 23.19 3.98
N GLU A 81 6.03 24.13 3.74
CA GLU A 81 6.48 24.44 2.38
C GLU A 81 7.30 23.29 1.74
N GLN A 82 7.99 22.48 2.55
CA GLN A 82 8.73 21.32 2.05
C GLN A 82 7.76 20.24 1.57
N ASP A 83 6.68 20.05 2.30
CA ASP A 83 5.60 19.13 2.02
C ASP A 83 4.88 19.48 0.71
N LYS A 84 4.55 20.76 0.52
CA LYS A 84 3.98 21.27 -0.73
C LYS A 84 4.90 21.02 -1.92
N THR A 85 6.19 21.35 -1.76
CA THR A 85 7.20 21.15 -2.81
C THR A 85 7.29 19.67 -3.20
N PHE A 86 7.30 18.78 -2.21
CA PHE A 86 7.31 17.34 -2.44
C PHE A 86 6.07 16.85 -3.22
N LEU A 87 4.88 17.35 -2.88
CA LEU A 87 3.65 17.00 -3.59
C LEU A 87 3.65 17.49 -5.04
N ASP A 88 4.12 18.72 -5.27
CA ASP A 88 4.25 19.29 -6.61
C ASP A 88 5.22 18.47 -7.47
N ASP A 89 6.36 18.08 -6.91
CA ASP A 89 7.34 17.20 -7.57
C ASP A 89 6.74 15.83 -7.90
N LEU A 90 5.95 15.25 -6.99
CA LEU A 90 5.29 13.95 -7.19
C LEU A 90 4.25 14.02 -8.31
N ILE A 91 3.46 15.10 -8.36
CA ILE A 91 2.48 15.35 -9.43
C ILE A 91 3.19 15.58 -10.77
N TYR A 92 4.29 16.35 -10.76
CA TYR A 92 5.11 16.60 -11.95
C TYR A 92 5.67 15.30 -12.53
N GLN A 93 6.23 14.43 -11.69
CA GLN A 93 6.76 13.14 -12.11
C GLN A 93 5.69 12.28 -12.77
N ILE A 94 4.47 12.21 -12.24
CA ILE A 94 3.39 11.39 -12.82
C ILE A 94 2.85 11.97 -14.14
N ARG A 95 2.87 13.30 -14.29
CA ARG A 95 2.51 13.98 -15.54
C ARG A 95 3.50 13.71 -16.67
N HIS A 96 4.77 13.51 -16.34
CA HIS A 96 5.85 13.42 -17.32
C HIS A 96 6.57 12.07 -17.34
N ALA A 97 6.15 11.14 -16.48
CA ALA A 97 6.64 9.78 -16.52
C ALA A 97 6.42 9.20 -17.93
N PRO A 98 7.46 8.64 -18.56
CA PRO A 98 7.27 7.93 -19.81
C PRO A 98 6.23 6.85 -19.57
N LYS A 99 5.31 6.66 -20.53
CA LYS A 99 4.36 5.53 -20.52
C LYS A 99 5.17 4.23 -20.65
N GLN A 100 5.78 3.78 -19.56
CA GLN A 100 6.25 2.41 -19.48
C GLN A 100 4.99 1.56 -19.53
N ALA A 101 4.91 0.70 -20.55
CA ALA A 101 3.93 -0.36 -20.56
C ALA A 101 4.07 -1.08 -19.22
N VAL A 102 3.01 -1.04 -18.41
CA VAL A 102 2.93 -1.80 -17.18
C VAL A 102 3.10 -3.26 -17.60
N LYS A 103 4.31 -3.79 -17.51
CA LYS A 103 4.43 -5.20 -17.15
C LYS A 103 3.73 -5.25 -15.82
N GLN A 104 2.55 -5.85 -15.82
CA GLN A 104 1.99 -6.38 -14.59
C GLN A 104 3.13 -7.20 -14.00
N GLU A 105 3.79 -6.66 -12.99
CA GLU A 105 4.41 -7.51 -11.98
C GLU A 105 3.20 -8.26 -11.44
N GLN A 106 2.95 -9.43 -12.06
CA GLN A 106 2.29 -10.52 -11.40
C GLN A 106 2.93 -10.52 -10.01
N GLU A 107 2.10 -10.36 -8.97
CA GLU A 107 2.48 -10.73 -7.63
C GLU A 107 3.30 -12.00 -7.79
N THR A 108 4.60 -11.91 -7.52
CA THR A 108 5.48 -13.06 -7.69
C THR A 108 4.91 -14.08 -6.73
N GLU A 109 4.14 -15.03 -7.26
CA GLU A 109 3.70 -16.21 -6.53
C GLU A 109 4.98 -16.72 -5.90
N ILE A 110 4.99 -16.68 -4.57
CA ILE A 110 6.04 -17.23 -3.72
C ILE A 110 6.41 -18.56 -4.35
N GLY A 111 7.66 -18.64 -4.80
CA GLY A 111 8.11 -19.59 -5.80
C GLY A 111 7.51 -20.98 -5.61
N LYS A 112 7.07 -21.57 -6.72
CA LYS A 112 6.81 -23.01 -6.83
C LYS A 112 8.00 -23.74 -6.23
N VAL A 113 7.85 -24.16 -4.98
CA VAL A 113 8.72 -25.15 -4.36
C VAL A 113 8.49 -26.40 -5.19
N ASP A 114 9.53 -26.82 -5.92
CA ASP A 114 9.56 -28.09 -6.62
C ASP A 114 9.08 -29.17 -5.66
N LYS A 115 7.87 -29.69 -5.91
CA LYS A 115 7.37 -30.87 -5.24
C LYS A 115 8.22 -32.04 -5.72
N LEU A 116 9.33 -32.31 -5.03
CA LEU A 116 9.82 -33.68 -4.98
C LEU A 116 8.65 -34.51 -4.43
N SER A 117 8.18 -35.48 -5.20
CA SER A 117 7.13 -36.40 -4.78
C SER A 117 7.51 -37.01 -3.43
N GLU A 118 6.58 -37.05 -2.47
CA GLU A 118 6.76 -37.49 -1.08
C GLU A 118 7.44 -38.88 -0.95
N ALA A 119 7.35 -39.71 -1.99
CA ALA A 119 8.05 -40.99 -2.08
C ALA A 119 9.60 -40.84 -2.01
N ASN A 120 10.16 -39.82 -2.65
CA ASN A 120 11.62 -39.62 -2.72
C ASN A 120 12.19 -39.00 -1.42
N GLU A 121 11.39 -38.22 -0.69
CA GLU A 121 11.84 -37.64 0.59
C GLU A 121 12.02 -38.68 1.69
N ARG A 122 11.15 -39.70 1.73
CA ARG A 122 11.26 -40.78 2.72
C ARG A 122 12.52 -41.62 2.52
N GLU A 123 12.88 -41.91 1.27
CA GLU A 123 14.11 -42.65 0.97
C GLU A 123 15.37 -41.86 1.34
N LEU A 124 15.38 -40.55 1.08
CA LEU A 124 16.49 -39.66 1.47
C LEU A 124 16.63 -39.53 3.00
N LEU A 125 15.52 -39.50 3.74
CA LEU A 125 15.54 -39.51 5.21
C LEU A 125 16.04 -40.84 5.80
N ILE A 126 15.78 -41.96 5.13
CA ILE A 126 16.31 -43.27 5.55
C ILE A 126 17.82 -43.34 5.32
N GLN A 127 18.31 -42.85 4.18
CA GLN A 127 19.74 -42.87 3.87
C GLN A 127 20.53 -41.88 4.73
N ASP A 128 20.01 -40.69 4.96
CA ASP A 128 20.64 -39.68 5.82
C ASP A 128 19.58 -38.83 6.53
N PRO A 129 19.29 -39.10 7.82
CA PRO A 129 18.27 -38.37 8.58
C PRO A 129 18.56 -36.86 8.70
N PHE A 130 19.80 -36.43 8.49
CA PHE A 130 20.23 -35.05 8.66
C PHE A 130 20.56 -34.34 7.35
N TYR A 131 20.25 -34.94 6.19
CA TYR A 131 20.61 -34.35 4.89
C TYR A 131 20.11 -32.91 4.70
N LYS A 132 18.95 -32.57 5.28
CA LYS A 132 18.36 -31.22 5.24
C LYS A 132 19.18 -30.17 6.00
N PHE A 133 20.05 -30.57 6.92
CA PHE A 133 20.88 -29.64 7.73
C PHE A 133 22.28 -29.42 7.16
N ARG A 134 22.68 -30.20 6.14
CA ARG A 134 24.04 -30.14 5.56
C ARG A 134 24.19 -29.13 4.43
N LYS A 135 23.09 -28.66 3.83
CA LYS A 135 23.14 -27.57 2.84
C LYS A 135 23.04 -26.22 3.56
N ARG A 136 24.20 -25.60 3.78
CA ARG A 136 24.36 -24.15 3.92
C ARG A 136 25.31 -23.67 2.84
#